data_AF-S8D2E5-F1
#
_entry.id   AF-S8D2E5-F1
#
_cell.length_a   1.000
_cell.length_b   1.000
_cell.length_c   1.000
_cell.angle_alpha   90.00
_cell.angle_beta   90.00
_cell.angle_gamma   90.00
#
_symmetry.space_group_name_H-M   'P 1'
#
loop_
_entity.id
_entity.type
_entity.pdbx_description
1 polymer ?
#
loop_
_entity_poly.entity_id
_entity_poly.type
_entity_poly.pdbx_seq_one_letter_code
_entity_poly.pdbx_strand_id
1 'polypeptide(L)'
;MTEYWVSQGNKWCDTCKIFISNNPASIRNHELGQRHKDNVARRLNTMREDKARKDKELQQAARVVERIESVSGFILQFRIQPRESLRTLGFE
;
A
#
# COMPACT_ATOMS: atom_id res chain seq x y z
N MET A 1 2.44 37.62 40.84
CA MET A 1 1.96 36.58 39.89
C MET A 1 2.58 36.90 38.54
N THR A 2 3.46 36.04 38.05
CA THR A 2 4.07 36.19 36.72
C THR A 2 3.11 35.64 35.68
N GLU A 3 2.57 36.50 34.82
CA GLU A 3 1.76 36.06 33.67
C GLU A 3 2.66 35.31 32.68
N TYR A 4 2.34 34.03 32.46
CA TYR A 4 2.96 33.20 31.45
C TYR A 4 2.26 33.48 30.11
N TRP A 5 2.93 34.17 29.20
CA TRP A 5 2.41 34.37 27.85
C TRP A 5 2.54 33.05 27.06
N VAL A 6 1.41 32.50 26.63
CA VAL A 6 1.39 31.34 25.73
C VAL A 6 1.06 31.83 24.33
N SER A 7 1.95 31.64 23.38
CA SER A 7 1.65 31.94 21.98
C SER A 7 0.53 31.03 21.48
N GLN A 8 -0.44 31.62 20.78
CA GLN A 8 -1.46 30.85 20.07
C GLN A 8 -0.78 30.14 18.90
N GLY A 9 -0.41 28.87 19.09
CA GLY A 9 0.28 28.08 18.06
C GLY A 9 -0.60 27.87 16.82
N ASN A 10 0.02 27.72 15.64
CA ASN A 10 -0.72 27.46 14.41
C ASN A 10 -1.21 26.01 14.34
N LYS A 11 -2.39 25.79 13.75
CA LYS A 11 -2.96 24.46 13.51
C LYS A 11 -2.51 23.91 12.17
N TRP A 12 -1.98 22.69 12.17
CA TRP A 12 -1.65 21.96 10.94
C TRP A 12 -2.88 21.23 10.38
N CYS A 13 -3.05 21.27 9.05
CA CYS A 13 -4.05 20.48 8.32
C CYS A 13 -3.40 19.38 7.49
N ASP A 14 -3.77 18.12 7.74
CA ASP A 14 -3.17 16.95 7.07
C ASP A 14 -3.57 16.80 5.61
N THR A 15 -4.79 17.23 5.26
CA THR A 15 -5.30 17.10 3.89
C THR A 15 -4.71 18.16 2.96
N CYS A 16 -4.55 19.39 3.45
CA CYS A 16 -4.03 20.50 2.65
C CYS A 16 -2.53 20.74 2.82
N LYS A 17 -1.90 20.16 3.85
CA LYS A 17 -0.49 20.34 4.21
C LYS A 17 -0.10 21.81 4.37
N ILE A 18 -0.92 22.56 5.07
CA ILE A 18 -0.68 23.98 5.39
C ILE A 18 -0.89 24.25 6.87
N PHE A 19 -0.19 25.25 7.37
CA PHE A 19 -0.45 25.84 8.68
C PHE A 19 -1.57 26.87 8.59
N ILE A 20 -2.52 26.78 9.51
CA ILE A 20 -3.68 27.66 9.64
C ILE A 20 -3.58 28.36 10.99
N SER A 21 -4.06 29.60 11.08
CA SER A 21 -4.16 30.30 12.36
C SER A 21 -5.10 29.54 13.31
N ASN A 22 -4.75 29.47 14.60
CA ASN A 22 -5.61 28.87 15.63
C ASN A 22 -6.78 29.79 16.03
N ASN A 23 -7.59 30.15 15.05
CA ASN A 23 -8.88 30.79 15.25
C ASN A 23 -9.97 29.81 14.78
N PRO A 24 -10.99 29.50 15.61
CA PRO A 24 -12.06 28.59 15.21
C PRO A 24 -12.75 29.00 13.89
N ALA A 25 -12.88 30.29 13.61
CA ALA A 25 -13.44 30.77 12.35
C ALA A 25 -12.52 30.47 11.15
N SER A 26 -11.20 30.61 11.32
CA SER A 26 -10.21 30.31 10.28
C SER A 26 -10.17 28.82 9.95
N ILE A 27 -10.23 27.96 10.98
CA ILE A 27 -10.28 26.50 10.83
C ILE A 27 -11.56 26.10 10.09
N ARG A 28 -12.73 26.60 10.53
CA ARG A 28 -14.01 26.29 9.88
C ARG A 28 -14.05 26.75 8.42
N ASN A 29 -13.56 27.95 8.13
CA ASN A 29 -13.49 28.45 6.75
C ASN A 29 -12.53 27.64 5.88
N HIS A 30 -11.43 27.15 6.46
CA HIS A 30 -10.52 26.26 5.77
C HIS A 30 -11.17 24.90 5.42
N GLU A 31 -11.83 24.26 6.38
CA GLU A 31 -12.51 22.97 6.20
C GLU A 31 -13.66 23.06 5.20
N LEU A 32 -14.39 24.19 5.19
CA LEU A 32 -15.47 24.45 4.24
C LEU A 32 -14.98 24.89 2.86
N GLY A 33 -13.71 25.28 2.74
CA GLY A 33 -13.11 25.75 1.50
C GLY A 33 -13.08 24.67 0.41
N GLN A 34 -13.27 25.08 -0.85
CA GLN A 34 -13.30 24.17 -2.00
C GLN A 34 -12.02 23.34 -2.11
N ARG A 35 -10.86 23.97 -1.93
CA ARG A 35 -9.56 23.29 -1.94
C ARG A 35 -9.48 22.13 -0.94
N HIS A 36 -10.04 22.29 0.25
CA HIS A 36 -10.03 21.22 1.25
C HIS A 36 -10.92 20.07 0.81
N LYS A 37 -12.16 20.37 0.40
CA LYS A 37 -13.14 19.38 -0.08
C LYS A 37 -12.64 18.61 -1.30
N ASP A 38 -12.04 19.29 -2.27
CA ASP A 38 -11.47 18.68 -3.47
C ASP A 38 -10.32 17.72 -3.12
N ASN A 39 -9.44 18.13 -2.21
CA ASN A 39 -8.34 17.27 -1.77
C ASN A 39 -8.85 16.06 -0.99
N VAL A 40 -9.89 16.21 -0.15
CA VAL A 40 -10.54 15.08 0.53
C VAL A 40 -11.14 14.12 -0.51
N ALA A 41 -11.89 14.64 -1.48
CA ALA A 41 -12.52 13.82 -2.53
C ALA A 41 -11.48 13.06 -3.35
N ARG A 42 -10.40 13.72 -3.77
CA ARG A 42 -9.27 13.09 -4.47
C ARG A 42 -8.64 11.99 -3.61
N ARG A 43 -8.37 12.27 -2.34
CA ARG A 43 -7.79 11.28 -1.41
C ARG A 43 -8.69 10.04 -1.23
N LEU A 44 -10.00 10.23 -1.19
CA LEU A 44 -10.96 9.12 -1.11
C LEU A 44 -10.93 8.26 -2.38
N ASN A 45 -10.85 8.88 -3.56
CA ASN A 45 -10.77 8.17 -4.83
C ASN A 45 -9.45 7.40 -4.96
N THR A 46 -8.31 8.03 -4.65
CA THR A 46 -7.01 7.35 -4.69
C THR A 46 -6.98 6.17 -3.71
N MET A 47 -7.57 6.30 -2.52
CA MET A 47 -7.65 5.19 -1.56
C MET A 47 -8.46 3.99 -2.09
N ARG A 48 -9.54 4.25 -2.85
CA ARG A 48 -10.35 3.18 -3.45
C ARG A 48 -9.57 2.47 -4.56
N GLU A 49 -8.94 3.23 -5.43
CA GLU A 49 -8.10 2.71 -6.52
C GLU A 49 -6.90 1.92 -5.98
N ASP A 50 -6.23 2.45 -4.96
CA ASP A 50 -5.11 1.79 -4.31
C ASP A 50 -5.51 0.48 -3.65
N LYS A 51 -6.71 0.40 -3.04
CA LYS A 51 -7.23 -0.86 -2.50
C LYS A 51 -7.45 -1.88 -3.60
N ALA A 52 -8.08 -1.49 -4.71
CA ALA A 52 -8.32 -2.39 -5.84
C ALA A 52 -7.01 -2.84 -6.50
N ARG A 53 -6.00 -1.96 -6.60
CA ARG A 53 -4.67 -2.31 -7.11
C ARG A 53 -3.96 -3.30 -6.18
N LYS A 54 -3.94 -3.02 -4.87
CA LYS A 54 -3.33 -3.91 -3.87
C LYS A 54 -3.96 -5.29 -3.86
N ASP A 55 -5.29 -5.39 -4.00
CA ASP A 55 -5.97 -6.68 -4.07
C ASP A 55 -5.52 -7.49 -5.30
N LYS A 56 -5.42 -6.85 -6.47
CA LYS A 56 -4.88 -7.49 -7.68
C LYS A 56 -3.42 -7.92 -7.52
N GLU A 57 -2.58 -7.06 -6.94
CA GLU A 57 -1.17 -7.38 -6.66
C GLU A 57 -1.05 -8.57 -5.72
N LEU A 58 -1.88 -8.65 -4.67
CA LEU A 58 -1.93 -9.78 -3.74
C LEU A 58 -2.37 -11.07 -4.45
N GLN A 59 -3.40 -11.01 -5.30
CA GLN A 59 -3.83 -12.17 -6.09
C GLN A 59 -2.75 -12.65 -7.06
N GLN A 60 -2.05 -11.73 -7.72
CA GLN A 60 -0.94 -12.07 -8.60
C GLN A 60 0.22 -12.71 -7.82
N ALA A 61 0.58 -12.14 -6.67
CA ALA A 61 1.61 -12.69 -5.79
C ALA A 61 1.24 -14.12 -5.35
N ALA A 62 -0.01 -14.36 -4.93
CA ALA A 62 -0.48 -15.69 -4.57
C ALA A 62 -0.35 -16.71 -5.72
N ARG A 63 -0.74 -16.33 -6.94
CA ARG A 63 -0.58 -17.20 -8.14
C ARG A 63 0.88 -17.51 -8.47
N VAL A 64 1.77 -16.53 -8.29
CA VAL A 64 3.21 -16.73 -8.52
C VAL A 64 3.77 -17.71 -7.50
N VAL A 65 3.38 -17.57 -6.23
CA VAL A 65 3.79 -18.50 -5.17
C VAL A 65 3.33 -19.93 -5.47
N GLU A 66 2.06 -20.13 -5.83
CA GLU A 66 1.54 -21.46 -6.22
C GLU A 66 2.31 -22.08 -7.39
N ARG A 67 2.65 -21.28 -8.41
CA ARG A 67 3.50 -21.73 -9.52
C ARG A 67 4.89 -22.13 -9.06
N ILE A 68 5.49 -21.37 -8.15
CA ILE A 68 6.81 -21.71 -7.60
C ILE A 68 6.75 -23.00 -6.80
N GLU A 69 5.71 -23.20 -5.99
CA GLU A 69 5.52 -24.42 -5.19
C GLU A 69 5.33 -25.66 -6.08
N SER A 70 4.52 -25.58 -7.13
CA SER A 70 4.35 -26.69 -8.08
C SER A 70 5.64 -27.07 -8.81
N VAL A 71 6.41 -26.07 -9.27
CA VAL A 71 7.71 -26.31 -9.92
C VAL A 71 8.75 -26.82 -8.92
N SER A 72 8.78 -26.27 -7.70
CA SER A 72 9.69 -26.70 -6.64
C SER A 72 9.40 -28.14 -6.21
N GLY A 73 8.12 -28.49 -6.02
CA GLY A 73 7.68 -29.86 -5.76
C GLY A 73 8.08 -30.82 -6.88
N PHE A 74 7.98 -30.39 -8.14
CA PHE A 74 8.46 -31.16 -9.29
C PHE A 74 9.98 -31.35 -9.27
N ILE A 75 10.75 -30.30 -8.99
CA ILE A 75 12.22 -30.39 -8.91
C ILE A 75 12.65 -31.30 -7.75
N LEU A 76 11.99 -31.20 -6.59
CA LEU A 76 12.25 -32.08 -5.45
C LEU A 76 11.90 -33.53 -5.79
N GLN A 77 10.79 -33.77 -6.48
CA GLN A 77 10.39 -35.11 -6.94
C GLN A 77 11.41 -35.71 -7.93
N PHE A 78 11.89 -34.93 -8.88
CA PHE A 78 12.91 -35.38 -9.84
C PHE A 78 14.30 -35.55 -9.23
N ARG A 79 14.64 -34.79 -8.19
CA ARG A 79 15.90 -34.95 -7.44
C ARG A 79 15.93 -36.21 -6.57
N ILE A 80 14.76 -36.76 -6.22
CA ILE A 80 14.62 -38.01 -5.45
C ILE A 80 14.55 -39.26 -6.36
N GLN A 81 14.23 -39.10 -7.66
CA GLN A 81 14.34 -40.19 -8.63
C GLN A 81 15.82 -40.48 -8.91
N PRO A 82 16.34 -41.70 -8.63
CA PRO A 82 17.70 -42.04 -8.97
C PRO A 82 17.88 -41.93 -10.49
N ARG A 83 18.94 -41.25 -10.90
CA ARG A 83 19.43 -41.14 -12.28
C ARG A 83 19.96 -42.50 -12.77
N GLU A 84 19.13 -43.54 -12.76
CA GLU A 84 19.54 -44.91 -13.11
C GLU A 84 18.80 -45.49 -14.33
N SER A 85 17.73 -44.86 -14.84
CA SER A 85 16.98 -45.41 -15.99
C SER A 85 17.37 -44.87 -17.37
N LEU A 86 18.31 -43.93 -17.49
CA LEU A 86 18.81 -43.45 -18.80
C LEU A 86 19.93 -44.33 -19.40
N ARG A 87 20.10 -45.58 -18.92
CA ARG A 87 20.98 -46.58 -19.54
C ARG A 87 20.25 -47.77 -20.19
N THR A 88 18.92 -47.84 -20.12
CA THR A 88 18.16 -49.02 -20.62
C THR A 88 17.19 -48.74 -21.76
N LEU A 89 17.15 -47.51 -22.29
CA LEU A 89 16.53 -47.26 -23.59
C LEU A 89 17.66 -47.00 -24.58
N GLY A 90 17.98 -48.04 -25.35
CA GLY A 90 18.97 -48.00 -26.42
C GLY A 90 18.64 -46.92 -27.44
N PHE A 91 19.36 -45.81 -27.32
CA PHE A 91 19.57 -44.86 -28.40
C PHE A 91 20.97 -45.16 -28.93
N GLU A 92 21.02 -45.97 -29.99
CA GLU A 92 21.96 -45.74 -31.10
C GLU A 92 21.60 -44.44 -31.83
#